data_AF-A0A391NUV0-F1
#
_entry.id   AF-A0A391NUV0-F1
#
_cell.length_a   1.000
_cell.length_b   1.000
_cell.length_c   1.000
_cell.angle_alpha   90.00
_cell.angle_beta   90.00
_cell.angle_gamma   90.00
#
_symmetry.space_group_name_H-M   'P 1'
#
loop_
_entity.id
_entity.type
_entity.pdbx_description
1 polymer ?
#
loop_
_entity_poly.entity_id
_entity_poly.type
_entity_poly.pdbx_seq_one_letter_code
_entity_poly.pdbx_strand_id
1 'polypeptide(L)'
;TSGLNIPSLFRGLNLHKNITELRPVDAGTHEYRAVAGCVSNNVLSQYLATGRDLRAMGVRDRLWSRLSVERVDKVLNSMLLHQYLLHREELESATLPRHPPGPFWSGVPTPIPGGLEDMMGLGQYERVLLHGTYVPLVQGNDGSCGNLISYGVNETYGSTSGLYGRGVYFAATADKADNYAKTAAFEQSRNAPDMLKGLCPIVVCFVNLGPYPLVVPTDPGTKYHGVRRPPTVPGTQLPHTAMVGTSFKRPEFVIYEGISCYPAYVVWVQRHY
;
A
#
# COMPACT_ATOMS: atom_id res chain seq x y z
N THR A 1 1.14 -2.11 31.17
CA THR A 1 0.29 -1.82 30.01
C THR A 1 1.06 -0.85 29.15
N SER A 2 1.52 -1.27 27.96
CA SER A 2 2.22 -0.38 27.05
C SER A 2 1.29 0.78 26.67
N GLY A 3 1.76 2.02 26.80
CA GLY A 3 0.98 3.24 26.52
C GLY A 3 0.75 3.50 25.03
N LEU A 4 0.70 2.43 24.20
CA LEU A 4 0.55 2.53 22.75
C LEU A 4 -0.75 3.25 22.40
N ASN A 5 -0.65 4.28 21.57
CA ASN A 5 -1.82 4.98 21.05
C ASN A 5 -2.50 4.13 19.96
N ILE A 6 -3.40 3.23 20.37
CA ILE A 6 -4.14 2.37 19.44
C ILE A 6 -5.20 3.22 18.70
N PRO A 7 -5.20 3.23 17.35
CA PRO A 7 -6.22 3.94 16.59
C PRO A 7 -7.63 3.52 16.99
N SER A 8 -8.55 4.48 17.00
CA SER A 8 -9.92 4.31 17.49
C SER A 8 -10.63 3.09 16.89
N LEU A 9 -10.39 2.82 15.60
CA LEU A 9 -10.97 1.72 14.85
C LEU A 9 -10.49 0.33 15.27
N PHE A 10 -9.38 0.20 16.01
CA PHE A 10 -8.91 -1.08 16.54
C PHE A 10 -9.09 -1.19 18.06
N ARG A 11 -9.79 -0.24 18.68
CA ARG A 11 -10.13 -0.35 20.11
C ARG A 11 -10.98 -1.61 20.33
N GLY A 12 -10.57 -2.39 21.32
CA GLY A 12 -11.17 -3.70 21.61
C GLY A 12 -10.46 -4.89 20.96
N LEU A 13 -9.51 -4.67 20.05
CA LEU A 13 -8.61 -5.73 19.62
C LEU A 13 -7.66 -6.07 20.79
N ASN A 14 -7.72 -7.30 21.27
CA ASN A 14 -6.80 -7.75 22.30
C ASN A 14 -5.45 -8.07 21.66
N LEU A 15 -4.48 -7.15 21.82
CA LEU A 15 -3.13 -7.28 21.26
C LEU A 15 -2.33 -8.47 21.85
N HIS A 16 -2.81 -9.10 22.92
CA HIS A 16 -2.18 -10.27 23.54
C HIS A 16 -2.74 -11.60 23.01
N LYS A 17 -3.83 -11.58 22.25
CA LYS A 17 -4.35 -12.77 21.56
C LYS A 17 -3.79 -12.78 20.16
N ASN A 18 -3.31 -13.92 19.67
CA ASN A 18 -2.96 -14.07 18.26
C ASN A 18 -4.25 -14.23 17.43
N ILE A 19 -4.74 -13.11 16.90
CA ILE A 19 -5.95 -13.04 16.07
C ILE A 19 -5.49 -12.67 14.67
N THR A 20 -5.98 -13.40 13.67
CA THR A 20 -5.88 -13.05 12.26
C THR A 20 -7.24 -13.34 11.64
N GLU A 21 -8.05 -12.31 11.43
CA GLU A 21 -9.38 -12.45 10.82
C GLU A 21 -9.66 -11.32 9.83
N LEU A 22 -10.52 -11.63 8.85
CA LEU A 22 -11.17 -10.64 7.99
C LEU A 22 -12.59 -10.43 8.50
N ARG A 23 -12.94 -9.18 8.79
CA ARG A 23 -14.27 -8.80 9.25
C ARG A 23 -14.95 -7.91 8.20
N PRO A 24 -16.07 -8.33 7.60
CA PRO A 24 -16.82 -7.48 6.68
C PRO A 24 -17.19 -6.14 7.33
N VAL A 25 -16.98 -5.04 6.60
CA VAL A 25 -17.39 -3.70 7.02
C VAL A 25 -18.76 -3.41 6.41
N ASP A 26 -19.72 -3.04 7.25
CA ASP A 26 -21.09 -2.75 6.82
C ASP A 26 -21.13 -1.51 5.90
N ALA A 27 -21.78 -1.66 4.73
CA ALA A 27 -21.85 -0.64 3.68
C ALA A 27 -22.52 0.68 4.12
N GLY A 28 -23.38 0.64 5.14
CA GLY A 28 -24.04 1.81 5.73
C GLY A 28 -23.14 2.64 6.64
N THR A 29 -21.97 2.14 7.02
CA THR A 29 -21.08 2.80 8.00
C THR A 29 -20.23 3.91 7.39
N HIS A 30 -19.78 4.83 8.25
CA HIS A 30 -18.81 5.85 7.86
C HIS A 30 -17.46 5.22 7.48
N GLU A 31 -17.03 4.17 8.18
CA GLU A 31 -15.81 3.42 7.89
C GLU A 31 -15.83 2.85 6.47
N TYR A 32 -16.91 2.18 6.06
CA TYR A 32 -17.04 1.69 4.70
C TYR A 32 -16.94 2.81 3.67
N ARG A 33 -17.69 3.91 3.84
CA ARG A 33 -17.67 5.02 2.87
C ARG A 33 -16.28 5.65 2.74
N ALA A 34 -15.55 5.81 3.85
CA ALA A 34 -14.19 6.33 3.83
C ALA A 34 -13.24 5.39 3.07
N VAL A 35 -13.23 4.10 3.42
CA VAL A 35 -12.34 3.09 2.81
C VAL A 35 -12.68 2.83 1.35
N ALA A 36 -13.96 2.66 1.01
CA ALA A 36 -14.41 2.51 -0.37
C ALA A 36 -14.12 3.78 -1.18
N GLY A 37 -14.27 4.97 -0.57
CA GLY A 37 -13.91 6.26 -1.17
C GLY A 37 -12.44 6.36 -1.55
N CYS A 38 -11.52 5.80 -0.75
CA CYS A 38 -10.09 5.73 -1.09
C CYS A 38 -9.83 5.01 -2.42
N VAL A 39 -10.70 4.09 -2.81
CA VAL A 39 -10.57 3.31 -4.05
C VAL A 39 -11.42 3.91 -5.17
N SER A 40 -12.69 4.21 -4.93
CA SER A 40 -13.60 4.70 -5.99
C SER A 40 -13.33 6.15 -6.41
N ASN A 41 -12.92 7.02 -5.49
CA ASN A 41 -12.70 8.44 -5.79
C ASN A 41 -11.28 8.75 -6.23
N ASN A 42 -10.33 7.83 -5.96
CA ASN A 42 -8.91 8.03 -6.26
C ASN A 42 -8.48 7.26 -7.52
N VAL A 43 -9.27 7.41 -8.58
CA VAL A 43 -9.02 6.78 -9.88
C VAL A 43 -8.77 7.87 -10.91
N LEU A 44 -7.59 7.84 -11.52
CA LEU A 44 -7.34 8.63 -12.71
C LEU A 44 -7.80 7.82 -13.93
N SER A 45 -9.06 8.06 -14.36
CA SER A 45 -9.73 7.30 -15.43
C SER A 45 -8.91 7.20 -16.72
N GLN A 46 -8.09 8.22 -17.02
CA GLN A 46 -7.20 8.23 -18.18
C GLN A 46 -6.10 7.16 -18.16
N TYR A 47 -5.81 6.59 -16.99
CA TYR A 47 -4.79 5.59 -16.77
C TYR A 47 -5.34 4.19 -16.45
N LEU A 48 -6.65 4.02 -16.34
CA LEU A 48 -7.27 2.70 -16.24
C LEU A 48 -6.93 1.85 -17.46
N ALA A 49 -6.66 0.57 -17.22
CA ALA A 49 -6.26 -0.40 -18.24
C ALA A 49 -5.01 0.00 -19.06
N THR A 50 -4.12 0.86 -18.54
CA THR A 50 -2.87 1.27 -19.23
C THR A 50 -1.60 0.58 -18.67
N GLY A 51 -1.80 -0.45 -17.87
CA GLY A 51 -0.76 -1.17 -17.14
C GLY A 51 0.34 -1.76 -18.03
N ARG A 52 1.52 -1.95 -17.42
CA ARG A 52 2.70 -2.55 -18.07
C ARG A 52 2.39 -3.96 -18.59
N ASP A 53 1.65 -4.73 -17.81
CA ASP A 53 1.30 -6.12 -18.13
C ASP A 53 0.37 -6.22 -19.35
N LEU A 54 -0.61 -5.31 -19.47
CA LEU A 54 -1.51 -5.28 -20.61
C LEU A 54 -0.78 -4.93 -21.91
N ARG A 55 0.16 -3.97 -21.84
CA ARG A 55 1.03 -3.65 -22.97
C ARG A 55 1.96 -4.80 -23.34
N ALA A 56 2.51 -5.51 -22.35
CA ALA A 56 3.33 -6.69 -22.60
C ALA A 56 2.52 -7.84 -23.24
N MET A 57 1.22 -7.91 -22.95
CA MET A 57 0.26 -8.82 -23.58
C MET A 57 -0.24 -8.34 -24.96
N GLY A 58 0.29 -7.23 -25.49
CA GLY A 58 -0.11 -6.70 -26.80
C GLY A 58 -1.48 -6.03 -26.83
N VAL A 59 -2.12 -5.83 -25.67
CA VAL A 59 -3.41 -5.14 -25.58
C VAL A 59 -3.16 -3.64 -25.71
N ARG A 60 -3.69 -3.07 -26.80
CA ARG A 60 -3.53 -1.64 -27.13
C ARG A 60 -4.70 -0.78 -26.68
N ASP A 61 -5.88 -1.38 -26.52
CA ASP A 61 -7.11 -0.68 -26.14
C ASP A 61 -7.33 -0.70 -24.63
N ARG A 62 -8.03 0.32 -24.12
CA ARG A 62 -8.47 0.32 -22.72
C ARG A 62 -9.50 -0.80 -22.53
N LEU A 63 -9.13 -1.80 -21.75
CA LEU A 63 -9.99 -2.95 -21.48
C LEU A 63 -11.11 -2.62 -20.49
N TRP A 64 -10.92 -1.70 -19.55
CA TRP A 64 -11.95 -1.28 -18.61
C TRP A 64 -11.94 0.22 -18.38
N SER A 65 -13.11 0.75 -18.07
CA SER A 65 -13.35 2.19 -17.91
C SER A 65 -13.71 2.59 -16.48
N ARG A 66 -14.06 1.62 -15.62
CA ARG A 66 -14.50 1.87 -14.24
C ARG A 66 -14.12 0.73 -13.30
N LEU A 67 -13.88 1.10 -12.03
CA LEU A 67 -13.79 0.18 -10.89
C LEU A 67 -15.01 0.40 -9.99
N SER A 68 -15.71 -0.67 -9.60
CA SER A 68 -16.70 -0.63 -8.50
C SER A 68 -16.15 -1.36 -7.29
N VAL A 69 -16.47 -0.85 -6.10
CA VAL A 69 -16.19 -1.54 -4.84
C VAL A 69 -17.37 -2.44 -4.53
N GLU A 70 -17.13 -3.74 -4.46
CA GLU A 70 -18.17 -4.74 -4.18
C GLU A 70 -18.28 -5.04 -2.69
N ARG A 71 -17.14 -5.12 -1.99
CA ARG A 71 -17.10 -5.23 -0.53
C ARG A 71 -15.79 -4.73 0.06
N VAL A 72 -15.83 -4.42 1.35
CA VAL A 72 -14.67 -4.03 2.15
C VAL A 72 -14.57 -4.97 3.34
N ASP A 73 -13.43 -5.60 3.52
CA ASP A 73 -13.11 -6.43 4.68
C ASP A 73 -12.01 -5.76 5.49
N LYS A 74 -12.24 -5.60 6.80
CA LYS A 74 -11.24 -5.10 7.74
C LYS A 74 -10.33 -6.24 8.16
N VAL A 75 -9.03 -5.98 8.12
CA VAL A 75 -8.02 -6.92 8.60
C VAL A 75 -7.85 -6.71 10.09
N LEU A 76 -7.97 -7.78 10.86
CA LEU A 76 -7.74 -7.79 12.29
C LEU A 76 -6.63 -8.78 12.57
N ASN A 77 -5.40 -8.29 12.43
CA ASN A 77 -4.18 -8.99 12.80
C ASN A 77 -3.51 -8.28 13.98
N SER A 78 -3.60 -8.86 15.17
CA SER A 78 -3.12 -8.24 16.41
C SER A 78 -1.60 -8.17 16.50
N MET A 79 -0.91 -9.20 16.02
CA MET A 79 0.56 -9.24 16.01
C MET A 79 1.14 -8.20 15.06
N LEU A 80 0.63 -8.14 13.83
CA LEU A 80 1.08 -7.15 12.85
C LEU A 80 0.77 -5.73 13.30
N LEU A 81 -0.42 -5.49 13.87
CA LEU A 81 -0.77 -4.18 14.39
C LEU A 81 0.15 -3.76 15.54
N HIS A 82 0.47 -4.68 16.46
CA HIS A 82 1.38 -4.40 17.56
C HIS A 82 2.78 -4.02 17.03
N GLN A 83 3.35 -4.83 16.12
CA GLN A 83 4.66 -4.56 15.53
C GLN A 83 4.70 -3.21 14.81
N TYR A 84 3.65 -2.92 14.04
CA TYR A 84 3.50 -1.63 13.36
C TYR A 84 3.47 -0.45 14.33
N LEU A 85 2.71 -0.54 15.43
CA LEU A 85 2.61 0.53 16.42
C LEU A 85 3.90 0.76 17.20
N LEU A 86 4.63 -0.31 17.56
CA LEU A 86 5.94 -0.17 18.19
C LEU A 86 6.93 0.54 17.26
N HIS A 87 6.99 0.10 16.00
CA HIS A 87 7.88 0.71 15.02
C HIS A 87 7.52 2.17 14.72
N ARG A 88 6.23 2.52 14.73
CA ARG A 88 5.77 3.90 14.64
C ARG A 88 6.35 4.76 15.77
N GLU A 89 6.26 4.32 17.02
CA GLU A 89 6.81 5.06 18.17
C GLU A 89 8.34 5.19 18.10
N GLU A 90 9.03 4.14 17.63
CA GLU A 90 10.47 4.17 17.37
C GLU A 90 10.82 5.26 16.32
N LEU A 91 10.09 5.34 15.21
CA LEU A 91 10.32 6.36 14.18
C LEU A 91 10.00 7.78 14.67
N GLU A 92 8.94 7.95 15.46
CA GLU A 92 8.56 9.24 16.05
C GLU A 92 9.66 9.72 17.01
N SER A 93 10.16 8.83 17.87
CA SER A 93 11.24 9.14 18.83
C SER A 93 12.62 9.31 18.20
N ALA A 94 12.90 8.67 17.07
CA ALA A 94 14.17 8.78 16.33
C ALA A 94 14.35 10.10 15.55
N THR A 95 13.39 11.03 15.62
CA THR A 95 13.47 12.33 14.94
C THR A 95 14.63 13.16 15.51
N LEU A 96 15.58 13.55 14.65
CA LEU A 96 16.75 14.32 15.06
C LEU A 96 16.34 15.77 15.35
N PRO A 97 16.76 16.36 16.48
CA PRO A 97 16.41 17.76 16.83
C PRO A 97 16.81 18.79 15.77
N ARG A 98 17.82 18.50 14.94
CA ARG A 98 18.36 19.39 13.89
C ARG A 98 17.74 19.18 12.50
N HIS A 99 16.94 18.14 12.32
CA HIS A 99 16.29 17.83 11.05
C HIS A 99 14.79 17.64 11.30
N PRO A 100 14.06 18.73 11.63
CA PRO A 100 12.61 18.63 11.75
C PRO A 100 12.06 18.10 10.42
N PRO A 101 10.99 17.31 10.43
CA PRO A 101 10.45 16.64 9.24
C PRO A 101 10.03 17.57 8.09
N GLY A 102 9.85 18.87 8.37
CA GLY A 102 9.36 19.88 7.42
C GLY A 102 10.00 19.90 6.02
N PRO A 103 11.32 19.81 5.82
CA PRO A 103 11.93 19.87 4.49
C PRO A 103 11.75 18.58 3.69
N PHE A 104 11.87 17.40 4.31
CA PHE A 104 11.78 16.11 3.61
C PHE A 104 10.35 15.77 3.18
N TRP A 105 9.37 16.22 3.96
CA TRP A 105 7.95 16.01 3.66
C TRP A 105 7.36 17.02 2.67
N SER A 106 8.04 18.16 2.43
CA SER A 106 7.56 19.22 1.53
C SER A 106 7.30 18.77 0.08
N GLY A 107 7.88 17.65 -0.34
CA GLY A 107 7.69 17.05 -1.67
C GLY A 107 6.90 15.73 -1.68
N VAL A 108 6.40 15.27 -0.54
CA VAL A 108 5.63 14.02 -0.45
C VAL A 108 4.16 14.33 -0.74
N PRO A 109 3.58 13.79 -1.84
CA PRO A 109 2.19 14.07 -2.19
C PRO A 109 1.24 13.54 -1.11
N THR A 110 0.18 14.31 -0.79
CA THR A 110 -0.93 13.82 0.02
C THR A 110 -1.70 12.77 -0.79
N PRO A 111 -1.67 11.49 -0.40
CA PRO A 111 -1.94 10.42 -1.34
C PRO A 111 -3.43 10.14 -1.57
N ILE A 112 -4.30 10.33 -0.56
CA ILE A 112 -5.70 9.92 -0.66
C ILE A 112 -6.66 10.95 -0.05
N PRO A 113 -7.48 11.63 -0.87
CA PRO A 113 -8.62 12.41 -0.40
C PRO A 113 -9.69 11.44 0.14
N GLY A 114 -10.24 11.70 1.33
CA GLY A 114 -11.35 10.89 1.84
C GLY A 114 -11.55 10.84 3.36
N GLY A 115 -10.77 11.59 4.14
CA GLY A 115 -10.93 11.68 5.59
C GLY A 115 -10.61 10.39 6.35
N LEU A 116 -10.12 9.33 5.68
CA LEU A 116 -9.69 8.10 6.34
C LEU A 116 -8.49 8.40 7.25
N GLU A 117 -7.51 9.16 6.78
CA GLU A 117 -6.34 9.57 7.60
C GLU A 117 -6.77 10.29 8.89
N ASP A 118 -7.73 11.21 8.78
CA ASP A 118 -8.29 11.95 9.92
C ASP A 118 -9.06 11.04 10.88
N MET A 119 -9.89 10.13 10.35
CA MET A 119 -10.65 9.17 11.14
C MET A 119 -9.74 8.20 11.91
N MET A 120 -8.59 7.85 11.31
CA MET A 120 -7.61 6.94 11.90
C MET A 120 -6.76 7.61 12.99
N GLY A 121 -6.66 8.94 13.02
CA GLY A 121 -5.72 9.63 13.89
C GLY A 121 -4.28 9.24 13.58
N LEU A 122 -3.94 9.20 12.29
CA LEU A 122 -2.60 8.84 11.84
C LEU A 122 -1.55 9.79 12.43
N GLY A 123 -0.38 9.22 12.71
CA GLY A 123 0.82 9.93 13.12
C GLY A 123 1.40 10.76 11.99
N GLN A 124 2.35 11.61 12.34
CA GLN A 124 2.94 12.58 11.41
C GLN A 124 3.54 11.92 10.16
N TYR A 125 4.09 10.71 10.33
CA TYR A 125 4.83 9.99 9.29
C TYR A 125 4.03 8.87 8.61
N GLU A 126 2.77 8.72 8.99
CA GLU A 126 1.89 7.67 8.47
C GLU A 126 1.11 8.18 7.27
N ARG A 127 0.88 7.31 6.29
CA ARG A 127 0.00 7.56 5.15
C ARG A 127 -0.91 6.37 4.91
N VAL A 128 -2.13 6.63 4.43
CA VAL A 128 -2.95 5.60 3.82
C VAL A 128 -2.50 5.43 2.38
N LEU A 129 -2.06 4.23 2.01
CA LEU A 129 -1.62 3.91 0.66
C LEU A 129 -2.27 2.61 0.16
N LEU A 130 -2.29 2.43 -1.16
CA LEU A 130 -2.92 1.30 -1.82
C LEU A 130 -1.87 0.30 -2.32
N HIS A 131 -2.13 -0.98 -2.14
CA HIS A 131 -1.32 -2.07 -2.67
C HIS A 131 -2.20 -3.03 -3.49
N GLY A 132 -1.93 -3.13 -4.79
CA GLY A 132 -2.57 -4.13 -5.63
C GLY A 132 -1.89 -5.48 -5.45
N THR A 133 -2.69 -6.52 -5.19
CA THR A 133 -2.20 -7.89 -4.97
C THR A 133 -3.09 -8.89 -5.70
N TYR A 134 -2.77 -10.16 -5.61
CA TYR A 134 -3.55 -11.24 -6.21
C TYR A 134 -4.20 -12.10 -5.13
N VAL A 135 -5.34 -12.71 -5.48
CA VAL A 135 -5.98 -13.72 -4.63
C VAL A 135 -5.14 -15.00 -4.71
N PRO A 136 -4.61 -15.55 -3.62
CA PRO A 136 -3.97 -16.85 -3.72
C PRO A 136 -5.03 -17.91 -3.99
N LEU A 137 -4.78 -18.78 -4.96
CA LEU A 137 -5.52 -20.04 -5.10
C LEU A 137 -4.95 -21.16 -4.23
N VAL A 138 -3.71 -21.02 -3.73
CA VAL A 138 -3.02 -22.05 -2.94
C VAL A 138 -2.06 -21.38 -1.94
N GLN A 139 -2.00 -21.92 -0.70
CA GLN A 139 -0.97 -21.56 0.28
C GLN A 139 0.43 -21.73 -0.34
N GLY A 140 1.26 -20.68 -0.30
CA GLY A 140 2.68 -20.77 -0.68
C GLY A 140 3.21 -19.74 -1.67
N ASN A 141 2.42 -18.72 -2.06
CA ASN A 141 2.93 -17.63 -2.90
C ASN A 141 2.94 -16.30 -2.13
N ASP A 142 4.14 -15.79 -1.87
CA ASP A 142 4.44 -14.79 -0.83
C ASP A 142 4.14 -13.32 -1.16
N GLY A 143 3.47 -13.06 -2.29
CA GLY A 143 2.91 -11.76 -2.64
C GLY A 143 1.39 -11.70 -2.60
N SER A 144 0.74 -12.79 -2.19
CA SER A 144 -0.71 -12.92 -2.24
C SER A 144 -1.42 -12.15 -1.12
N CYS A 145 -2.68 -11.77 -1.35
CA CYS A 145 -3.51 -11.08 -0.37
C CYS A 145 -3.55 -11.82 0.98
N GLY A 146 -3.63 -13.15 0.94
CA GLY A 146 -3.67 -14.01 2.13
C GLY A 146 -2.38 -13.98 2.94
N ASN A 147 -1.22 -14.03 2.28
CA ASN A 147 0.07 -13.95 2.98
C ASN A 147 0.30 -12.56 3.55
N LEU A 148 -0.05 -11.51 2.81
CA LEU A 148 0.07 -10.12 3.26
C LEU A 148 -0.73 -9.87 4.55
N ILE A 149 -1.98 -10.32 4.64
CA ILE A 149 -2.82 -10.11 5.84
C ILE A 149 -2.42 -11.02 7.02
N SER A 150 -1.82 -12.18 6.74
CA SER A 150 -1.48 -13.16 7.77
C SER A 150 -0.09 -12.91 8.37
N TYR A 151 0.88 -12.58 7.51
CA TYR A 151 2.30 -12.50 7.87
C TYR A 151 2.90 -11.11 7.69
N GLY A 152 2.13 -10.16 7.15
CA GLY A 152 2.57 -8.80 6.91
C GLY A 152 3.32 -8.65 5.59
N VAL A 153 3.86 -7.45 5.40
CA VAL A 153 4.74 -7.16 4.27
C VAL A 153 6.07 -7.84 4.52
N ASN A 154 6.65 -8.46 3.49
CA ASN A 154 8.00 -9.00 3.56
C ASN A 154 8.83 -8.45 2.40
N GLU A 155 9.81 -7.61 2.72
CA GLU A 155 10.67 -6.92 1.77
C GLU A 155 11.56 -7.86 0.94
N THR A 156 11.78 -9.10 1.38
CA THR A 156 12.57 -10.08 0.61
C THR A 156 11.90 -10.45 -0.72
N TYR A 157 10.58 -10.29 -0.80
CA TYR A 157 9.79 -10.46 -2.03
C TYR A 157 9.62 -9.16 -2.83
N GLY A 158 10.28 -8.08 -2.40
CA GLY A 158 10.28 -6.80 -3.10
C GLY A 158 10.75 -6.95 -4.56
N SER A 159 10.14 -6.17 -5.46
CA SER A 159 10.38 -6.29 -6.90
C SER A 159 11.85 -6.10 -7.25
N THR A 160 12.44 -7.10 -7.91
CA THR A 160 13.84 -7.05 -8.38
C THR A 160 14.06 -6.03 -9.48
N SER A 161 12.99 -5.65 -10.18
CA SER A 161 12.99 -4.73 -11.34
C SER A 161 12.38 -3.37 -11.02
N GLY A 162 12.07 -3.12 -9.75
CA GLY A 162 11.51 -1.85 -9.30
C GLY A 162 12.43 -0.65 -9.59
N LEU A 163 11.84 0.48 -9.98
CA LEU A 163 12.58 1.70 -10.34
C LEU A 163 13.30 2.31 -9.13
N TYR A 164 12.73 2.15 -7.95
CA TYR A 164 13.26 2.65 -6.69
C TYR A 164 13.78 1.49 -5.84
N GLY A 165 14.38 0.45 -6.43
CA GLY A 165 14.96 -0.67 -5.67
C GLY A 165 13.98 -1.75 -5.25
N ARG A 166 14.49 -2.68 -4.42
CA ARG A 166 13.87 -3.95 -4.00
C ARG A 166 13.06 -3.81 -2.71
N GLY A 167 12.21 -2.79 -2.65
CA GLY A 167 11.25 -2.64 -1.56
C GLY A 167 9.86 -3.12 -1.97
N VAL A 168 8.89 -2.88 -1.10
CA VAL A 168 7.47 -3.11 -1.37
C VAL A 168 6.81 -1.82 -1.79
N TYR A 169 6.12 -1.87 -2.93
CA TYR A 169 5.59 -0.72 -3.63
C TYR A 169 4.13 -0.49 -3.26
N PHE A 170 3.80 0.77 -3.03
CA PHE A 170 2.46 1.26 -2.78
C PHE A 170 2.16 2.40 -3.74
N ALA A 171 0.87 2.62 -3.98
CA ALA A 171 0.36 3.67 -4.82
C ALA A 171 -0.52 4.62 -4.02
N ALA A 172 -0.49 5.91 -4.38
CA ALA A 172 -1.52 6.84 -3.94
C ALA A 172 -2.88 6.55 -4.59
N THR A 173 -2.89 6.16 -5.87
CA THR A 173 -4.12 6.05 -6.67
C THR A 173 -4.52 4.60 -6.93
N ALA A 174 -5.82 4.35 -6.99
CA ALA A 174 -6.38 3.03 -7.21
C ALA A 174 -6.11 2.52 -8.64
N ASP A 175 -6.08 3.38 -9.66
CA ASP A 175 -5.72 2.97 -11.03
C ASP A 175 -4.28 2.42 -11.10
N LYS A 176 -3.38 2.95 -10.26
CA LYS A 176 -1.99 2.50 -10.22
C LYS A 176 -1.89 1.16 -9.50
N ALA A 177 -2.53 1.02 -8.33
CA ALA A 177 -2.61 -0.23 -7.59
C ALA A 177 -3.28 -1.34 -8.43
N ASP A 178 -4.37 -1.04 -9.14
CA ASP A 178 -5.13 -1.97 -9.99
C ASP A 178 -4.26 -2.66 -11.05
N ASN A 179 -3.19 -2.02 -11.55
CA ASN A 179 -2.27 -2.66 -12.50
C ASN A 179 -1.63 -3.94 -11.94
N TYR A 180 -1.46 -4.00 -10.62
CA TYR A 180 -0.87 -5.11 -9.89
C TYR A 180 -1.94 -6.01 -9.26
N ALA A 181 -3.19 -5.56 -9.19
CA ALA A 181 -4.29 -6.36 -8.67
C ALA A 181 -4.68 -7.45 -9.67
N LYS A 182 -4.73 -8.72 -9.26
CA LYS A 182 -5.12 -9.84 -10.14
C LYS A 182 -6.21 -10.70 -9.53
N THR A 183 -7.07 -11.24 -10.39
CA THR A 183 -8.06 -12.26 -10.01
C THR A 183 -7.35 -13.59 -9.78
N ALA A 184 -8.01 -14.51 -9.08
CA ALA A 184 -7.57 -15.91 -9.00
C ALA A 184 -7.41 -16.54 -10.41
N ALA A 185 -8.33 -16.25 -11.34
CA ALA A 185 -8.31 -16.80 -12.69
C ALA A 185 -7.08 -16.36 -13.52
N PHE A 186 -6.48 -15.21 -13.19
CA PHE A 186 -5.27 -14.71 -13.88
C PHE A 186 -4.06 -15.63 -13.69
N GLU A 187 -3.90 -16.27 -12.53
CA GLU A 187 -2.77 -17.19 -12.30
C GLU A 187 -2.91 -18.51 -13.07
N GLN A 188 -4.14 -18.96 -13.31
CA GLN A 188 -4.41 -20.28 -13.90
C GLN A 188 -4.34 -20.30 -15.43
N SER A 189 -4.56 -19.17 -16.12
CA SER A 189 -4.69 -19.17 -17.57
C SER A 189 -4.17 -17.90 -18.21
N ARG A 190 -2.86 -17.76 -18.40
CA ARG A 190 -2.21 -16.57 -19.03
C ARG A 190 -2.77 -16.15 -20.41
N ASN A 191 -3.62 -16.96 -21.04
CA ASN A 191 -4.10 -16.76 -22.41
C ASN A 191 -5.62 -16.63 -22.56
N ALA A 192 -6.41 -16.60 -21.48
CA ALA A 192 -7.88 -16.53 -21.60
C ALA A 192 -8.44 -15.10 -21.38
N PRO A 193 -9.33 -14.60 -22.26
CA PRO A 193 -10.03 -13.32 -22.06
C PRO A 193 -10.90 -13.29 -20.78
N ASP A 194 -11.27 -14.45 -20.23
CA ASP A 194 -12.00 -14.55 -18.96
C ASP A 194 -11.14 -14.30 -17.71
N MET A 195 -9.80 -14.21 -17.82
CA MET A 195 -8.88 -13.84 -16.72
C MET A 195 -9.25 -12.52 -16.02
N LEU A 196 -9.92 -11.68 -16.77
CA LEU A 196 -10.25 -10.30 -16.44
C LEU A 196 -11.60 -10.20 -15.69
N LYS A 197 -12.41 -11.27 -15.70
CA LYS A 197 -13.69 -11.34 -15.00
C LYS A 197 -13.47 -11.88 -13.59
N GLY A 198 -13.83 -11.08 -12.59
CA GLY A 198 -13.75 -11.46 -11.18
C GLY A 198 -13.36 -10.31 -10.28
N LEU A 199 -13.43 -10.56 -8.97
CA LEU A 199 -13.02 -9.59 -7.97
C LEU A 199 -11.49 -9.53 -7.87
N CYS A 200 -10.96 -8.32 -7.89
CA CYS A 200 -9.54 -8.05 -7.67
C CYS A 200 -9.37 -7.42 -6.28
N PRO A 201 -8.41 -7.90 -5.46
CA PRO A 201 -8.14 -7.30 -4.17
C PRO A 201 -7.21 -6.09 -4.32
N ILE A 202 -7.64 -4.94 -3.79
CA ILE A 202 -6.78 -3.80 -3.50
C ILE A 202 -6.71 -3.66 -1.98
N VAL A 203 -5.50 -3.73 -1.43
CA VAL A 203 -5.28 -3.62 0.01
C VAL A 203 -5.02 -2.17 0.37
N VAL A 204 -5.76 -1.67 1.34
CA VAL A 204 -5.54 -0.35 1.94
C VAL A 204 -4.63 -0.54 3.14
N CYS A 205 -3.46 0.07 3.09
CA CYS A 205 -2.40 -0.08 4.08
C CYS A 205 -2.15 1.22 4.83
N PHE A 206 -1.85 1.13 6.11
CA PHE A 206 -1.19 2.20 6.84
C PHE A 206 0.30 2.02 6.72
N VAL A 207 0.99 3.03 6.23
CA VAL A 207 2.40 2.95 5.89
C VAL A 207 3.15 4.07 6.61
N ASN A 208 4.08 3.67 7.48
CA ASN A 208 5.06 4.54 8.09
C ASN A 208 6.15 4.86 7.06
N LEU A 209 6.20 6.11 6.59
CA LEU A 209 7.27 6.58 5.71
C LEU A 209 8.47 7.11 6.50
N GLY A 210 8.34 7.23 7.81
CA GLY A 210 9.35 7.74 8.74
C GLY A 210 9.69 9.22 8.57
N PRO A 211 10.61 9.75 9.39
CA PRO A 211 10.96 11.17 9.39
C PRO A 211 11.69 11.64 8.12
N TYR A 212 12.35 10.73 7.39
CA TYR A 212 13.25 11.10 6.28
C TYR A 212 12.95 10.31 5.00
N PRO A 213 11.76 10.44 4.40
CA PRO A 213 11.52 9.87 3.08
C PRO A 213 12.45 10.52 2.03
N LEU A 214 13.05 9.72 1.17
CA LEU A 214 13.77 10.22 0.00
C LEU A 214 12.78 10.47 -1.13
N VAL A 215 12.51 11.74 -1.42
CA VAL A 215 11.74 12.12 -2.61
C VAL A 215 12.66 12.04 -3.83
N VAL A 216 12.36 11.13 -4.75
CA VAL A 216 13.10 10.98 -6.01
C VAL A 216 12.33 11.74 -7.09
N PRO A 217 12.85 12.88 -7.57
CA PRO A 217 12.27 13.59 -8.70
C PRO A 217 12.38 12.74 -9.96
N THR A 218 11.45 12.98 -10.89
CA THR A 218 11.27 12.15 -12.10
C THR A 218 12.30 12.51 -13.16
N ASP A 219 13.58 12.30 -12.87
CA ASP A 219 14.61 12.31 -13.92
C ASP A 219 14.78 10.89 -14.48
N PRO A 220 14.65 10.67 -15.81
CA PRO A 220 14.69 9.34 -16.42
C PRO A 220 16.01 8.57 -16.20
N GLY A 221 17.06 9.25 -15.74
CA GLY A 221 18.37 8.65 -15.44
C GLY A 221 18.49 8.03 -14.05
N THR A 222 17.70 8.46 -13.07
CA THR A 222 17.90 8.02 -11.67
C THR A 222 17.07 6.78 -11.38
N LYS A 223 17.70 5.61 -11.48
CA LYS A 223 17.10 4.32 -11.13
C LYS A 223 17.93 3.65 -10.03
N TYR A 224 17.25 3.12 -9.03
CA TYR A 224 17.86 2.43 -7.90
C TYR A 224 17.73 0.91 -8.02
N HIS A 225 17.83 0.37 -9.25
CA HIS A 225 17.64 -1.06 -9.49
C HIS A 225 18.53 -1.93 -8.58
N GLY A 226 17.95 -2.98 -8.01
CA GLY A 226 18.67 -3.94 -7.17
C GLY A 226 19.00 -3.46 -5.74
N VAL A 227 18.82 -2.17 -5.44
CA VAL A 227 19.11 -1.59 -4.13
C VAL A 227 18.15 -2.17 -3.07
N ARG A 228 18.70 -2.73 -1.98
CA ARG A 228 17.92 -3.34 -0.88
C ARG A 228 17.56 -2.38 0.25
N ARG A 229 18.21 -1.21 0.31
CA ARG A 229 18.00 -0.19 1.34
C ARG A 229 18.15 1.20 0.73
N PRO A 230 17.38 2.21 1.15
CA PRO A 230 17.57 3.58 0.70
C PRO A 230 19.00 4.07 0.96
N PRO A 231 19.49 5.05 0.18
CA PRO A 231 20.75 5.71 0.49
C PRO A 231 20.66 6.44 1.84
N THR A 232 21.80 6.88 2.37
CA THR A 232 21.85 7.65 3.61
C THR A 232 21.38 9.09 3.41
N VAL A 233 20.76 9.65 4.44
CA VAL A 233 20.38 11.06 4.50
C VAL A 233 21.65 11.91 4.44
N PRO A 234 21.76 12.89 3.52
CA PRO A 234 22.95 13.71 3.37
C PRO A 234 23.43 14.35 4.69
N GLY A 235 24.72 14.23 4.98
CA GLY A 235 25.32 14.75 6.21
C GLY A 235 25.09 13.87 7.45
N THR A 236 24.52 12.67 7.30
CA THR A 236 24.29 11.73 8.39
C THR A 236 24.74 10.31 8.02
N GLN A 237 24.70 9.39 8.99
CA GLN A 237 24.85 7.95 8.77
C GLN A 237 23.51 7.20 8.75
N LEU A 238 22.39 7.92 8.85
CA LEU A 238 21.06 7.33 8.90
C LEU A 238 20.57 7.02 7.48
N PRO A 239 19.99 5.84 7.22
CA PRO A 239 19.30 5.59 5.95
C PRO A 239 18.04 6.46 5.85
N HIS A 240 17.66 6.82 4.64
CA HIS A 240 16.29 7.26 4.39
C HIS A 240 15.31 6.13 4.76
N THR A 241 14.14 6.49 5.28
CA THR A 241 13.16 5.54 5.83
C THR A 241 12.23 4.95 4.77
N ALA A 242 12.04 5.69 3.67
CA ALA A 242 11.27 5.26 2.51
C ALA A 242 11.78 5.96 1.25
N MET A 243 11.37 5.49 0.08
CA MET A 243 11.56 6.20 -1.19
C MET A 243 10.21 6.60 -1.77
N VAL A 244 10.09 7.84 -2.24
CA VAL A 244 8.87 8.39 -2.84
C VAL A 244 9.18 8.83 -4.26
N GLY A 245 8.74 8.04 -5.23
CA GLY A 245 8.81 8.38 -6.64
C GLY A 245 7.66 9.30 -7.03
N THR A 246 7.96 10.50 -7.51
CA THR A 246 6.94 11.51 -7.84
C THR A 246 6.47 11.48 -9.30
N SER A 247 6.67 10.34 -9.97
CA SER A 247 6.49 10.23 -11.42
C SER A 247 5.03 10.31 -11.90
N PHE A 248 4.84 11.01 -13.03
CA PHE A 248 3.64 10.97 -13.88
C PHE A 248 2.29 11.14 -13.18
N LYS A 249 2.18 12.06 -12.21
CA LYS A 249 0.96 12.34 -11.43
C LYS A 249 0.44 11.14 -10.60
N ARG A 250 1.19 10.05 -10.51
CA ARG A 250 0.83 8.81 -9.82
C ARG A 250 2.01 8.37 -8.95
N PRO A 251 2.18 9.02 -7.79
CA PRO A 251 3.34 8.76 -6.96
C PRO A 251 3.36 7.31 -6.47
N GLU A 252 4.56 6.77 -6.41
CA GLU A 252 4.87 5.44 -5.89
C GLU A 252 5.67 5.60 -4.61
N PHE A 253 5.32 4.79 -3.62
CA PHE A 253 5.95 4.81 -2.31
C PHE A 253 6.58 3.44 -2.08
N VAL A 254 7.80 3.42 -1.57
CA VAL A 254 8.55 2.19 -1.38
C VAL A 254 9.11 2.15 0.02
N ILE A 255 8.76 1.10 0.76
CA ILE A 255 9.34 0.76 2.06
C ILE A 255 10.26 -0.46 1.91
N TYR A 256 11.23 -0.57 2.81
CA TYR A 256 12.24 -1.64 2.81
C TYR A 256 12.23 -2.45 4.09
N GLU A 257 11.30 -2.16 4.99
CA GLU A 257 11.08 -2.90 6.22
C GLU A 257 9.59 -3.21 6.31
N GLY A 258 9.25 -4.51 6.35
CA GLY A 258 7.86 -4.95 6.39
C GLY A 258 7.05 -4.37 7.55
N ILE A 259 7.71 -4.18 8.70
CA ILE A 259 7.12 -3.62 9.93
C ILE A 259 6.64 -2.16 9.77
N SER A 260 7.10 -1.45 8.74
CA SER A 260 6.62 -0.10 8.43
C SER A 260 5.23 -0.09 7.79
N CYS A 261 4.56 -1.24 7.63
CA CYS A 261 3.24 -1.33 7.02
C CYS A 261 2.28 -2.23 7.80
N TYR A 262 1.05 -1.77 7.97
CA TYR A 262 -0.08 -2.57 8.41
C TYR A 262 -1.15 -2.68 7.30
N PRO A 263 -1.47 -3.89 6.80
CA PRO A 263 -2.58 -4.07 5.87
C PRO A 263 -3.89 -3.94 6.66
N ALA A 264 -4.61 -2.84 6.49
CA ALA A 264 -5.75 -2.50 7.33
C ALA A 264 -7.09 -2.98 6.75
N TYR A 265 -7.24 -2.92 5.43
CA TYR A 265 -8.46 -3.35 4.74
C TYR A 265 -8.14 -4.05 3.43
N VAL A 266 -8.99 -5.00 3.05
CA VAL A 266 -9.04 -5.57 1.70
C VAL A 266 -10.30 -5.04 1.02
N VAL A 267 -10.11 -4.28 -0.06
CA VAL A 267 -11.19 -3.76 -0.90
C VAL A 267 -11.29 -4.63 -2.14
N TRP A 268 -12.43 -5.30 -2.29
CA TRP A 268 -12.70 -6.16 -3.43
C TRP A 268 -13.36 -5.35 -4.53
N VAL A 269 -12.66 -5.20 -5.65
CA VAL A 269 -13.13 -4.39 -6.77
C VAL A 269 -13.52 -5.22 -7.98
N GLN A 270 -14.54 -4.77 -8.70
CA GLN A 270 -14.91 -5.29 -10.00
C GLN A 270 -14.55 -4.28 -11.10
N ARG A 271 -13.95 -4.80 -12.18
CA ARG A 271 -13.62 -4.04 -13.40
C ARG A 271 -14.82 -4.07 -14.35
N HIS A 272 -15.16 -2.91 -14.91
CA HIS A 272 -16.25 -2.78 -15.91
C HIS A 272 -15.65 -2.48 -17.28
N TYR A 273 -15.86 -3.41 -18.21
CA TYR A 273 -15.31 -3.46 -19.57
C TYR A 273 -16.12 -2.58 -20.53
#